data_AF-A0A970PKM6-F1
#
_entry.id   AF-A0A970PKM6-F1
#
_cell.length_a   1.000
_cell.length_b   1.000
_cell.length_c   1.000
_cell.angle_alpha   90.00
_cell.angle_beta   90.00
_cell.angle_gamma   90.00
#
_symmetry.space_group_name_H-M   'P 1'
#
loop_
_entity.id
_entity.type
_entity.pdbx_description
1 polymer ?
#
loop_
_entity_poly.entity_id
_entity_poly.type
_entity_poly.pdbx_seq_one_letter_code
_entity_poly.pdbx_strand_id
1 'polypeptide(L)'
;MTQEQRERKLRQEIHGLRVKKFHWPLDAFKYIMSGMGYGDSLRALSEDRLTELKAIMLKYRSHGRPLEYNYDKQGKYMHALMKQAGWTEAQLRAFTIKHYRKSHWNLLEPKERRAVIAMFQQYLKKQETTIIKDSKEESHD
;
A
#
# COMPACT_ATOMS: atom_id res chain seq x y z
N MET A 1 -25.03 15.68 -27.86
CA MET A 1 -24.23 16.27 -26.76
C MET A 1 -23.14 17.10 -27.40
N THR A 2 -23.03 18.39 -27.05
CA THR A 2 -22.01 19.31 -27.62
C THR A 2 -20.61 18.98 -27.09
N GLN A 3 -19.56 19.47 -27.76
CA GLN A 3 -18.17 19.28 -27.32
C GLN A 3 -17.96 19.83 -25.89
N GLU A 4 -18.46 21.03 -25.63
CA GLU A 4 -18.38 21.66 -24.31
C GLU A 4 -19.06 20.81 -23.21
N GLN A 5 -20.21 20.19 -23.52
CA GLN A 5 -20.90 19.28 -22.61
C GLN A 5 -20.07 18.01 -22.32
N ARG A 6 -19.39 17.45 -23.32
CA ARG A 6 -18.51 16.28 -23.15
C ARG A 6 -17.28 16.61 -22.33
N GLU A 7 -16.60 17.73 -22.63
CA GLU A 7 -15.45 18.21 -21.85
C GLU A 7 -15.85 18.48 -20.39
N ARG A 8 -17.00 19.14 -20.17
CA ARG A 8 -17.51 19.38 -18.81
C ARG A 8 -17.70 18.07 -18.04
N LYS A 9 -18.27 17.05 -18.68
CA LYS A 9 -18.44 15.72 -18.09
C LYS A 9 -17.10 15.07 -17.75
N LEU A 10 -16.13 15.10 -18.67
CA LEU A 10 -14.79 14.55 -18.42
C LEU A 10 -14.08 15.24 -17.25
N ARG A 11 -14.17 16.58 -17.15
CA ARG A 11 -13.61 17.33 -16.02
C ARG A 11 -14.24 16.92 -14.69
N GLN A 12 -15.57 16.71 -14.65
CA GLN A 12 -16.28 16.25 -13.46
C GLN A 12 -15.86 14.82 -13.08
N GLU A 13 -15.70 13.93 -14.05
CA GLU A 13 -15.25 12.55 -13.81
C GLU A 13 -13.81 12.50 -13.29
N ILE A 14 -12.89 13.27 -13.88
CA ILE A 14 -11.51 13.40 -13.41
C ILE A 14 -11.49 13.95 -11.98
N HIS A 15 -12.29 14.98 -11.70
CA HIS A 15 -12.42 15.51 -10.34
C HIS A 15 -12.95 14.45 -9.36
N GLY A 16 -13.94 13.66 -9.79
CA GLY A 16 -14.46 12.53 -9.01
C GLY A 16 -13.38 11.49 -8.71
N LEU A 17 -12.55 11.13 -9.68
CA LEU A 17 -11.41 10.22 -9.48
C LEU A 17 -10.39 10.80 -8.50
N ARG A 18 -10.02 12.08 -8.66
CA ARG A 18 -9.09 12.77 -7.76
C ARG A 18 -9.55 12.66 -6.30
N VAL A 19 -10.82 12.98 -6.03
CA VAL A 19 -11.37 12.98 -4.66
C VAL A 19 -11.59 11.56 -4.15
N LYS A 20 -12.33 10.73 -4.89
CA LYS A 20 -12.84 9.44 -4.39
C LYS A 20 -11.83 8.31 -4.48
N LYS A 21 -10.99 8.28 -5.52
CA LYS A 21 -10.03 7.19 -5.74
C LYS A 21 -8.67 7.51 -5.12
N PHE A 22 -8.21 8.74 -5.30
CA PHE A 22 -6.84 9.13 -4.95
C PHE A 22 -6.73 9.99 -3.70
N HIS A 23 -7.82 10.63 -3.27
CA HIS A 23 -7.84 11.56 -2.13
C HIS A 23 -6.77 12.66 -2.24
N TRP A 24 -6.46 13.09 -3.47
CA TRP A 24 -5.44 14.11 -3.70
C TRP A 24 -6.00 15.51 -3.42
N PRO A 25 -5.31 16.32 -2.59
CA PRO A 25 -5.56 17.75 -2.49
C PRO A 25 -5.44 18.43 -3.86
N LEU A 26 -6.13 19.56 -4.05
CA LEU A 26 -6.14 20.25 -5.35
C LEU A 26 -4.73 20.64 -5.81
N ASP A 27 -3.88 21.13 -4.93
CA ASP A 27 -2.53 21.57 -5.28
C ASP A 27 -1.62 20.40 -5.66
N ALA A 28 -1.72 19.28 -4.95
CA ALA A 28 -1.02 18.05 -5.32
C ALA A 28 -1.46 17.54 -6.70
N PHE A 29 -2.77 17.61 -7.00
CA PHE A 29 -3.28 17.23 -8.31
C PHE A 29 -2.76 18.13 -9.43
N LYS A 30 -2.73 19.46 -9.22
CA LYS A 30 -2.15 20.41 -10.18
C LYS A 30 -0.66 20.16 -10.42
N TYR A 31 0.09 19.89 -9.36
CA TYR A 31 1.51 19.54 -9.44
C TYR A 31 1.73 18.28 -10.28
N ILE A 32 0.94 17.22 -10.02
CA ILE A 32 0.99 15.96 -10.78
C ILE A 32 0.66 16.21 -12.26
N MET A 33 -0.43 16.93 -12.55
CA MET A 33 -0.80 17.26 -13.94
C MET A 33 0.30 18.04 -14.67
N SER A 34 0.89 19.03 -14.00
CA SER A 34 1.97 19.85 -14.57
C SER A 34 3.20 19.00 -14.86
N GLY A 35 3.59 18.11 -13.94
CA GLY A 35 4.70 17.18 -14.13
C GLY A 35 4.47 16.15 -15.25
N MET A 36 3.21 15.88 -15.61
CA MET A 36 2.85 15.02 -16.75
C MET A 36 2.68 15.81 -18.07
N GLY A 37 2.89 17.12 -18.07
CA GLY A 37 2.77 17.97 -19.26
C GLY A 37 1.33 18.38 -19.64
N TYR A 38 0.36 18.23 -18.72
CA TYR A 38 -1.03 18.68 -18.92
C TYR A 38 -1.28 20.10 -18.40
N GLY A 39 -0.28 20.75 -17.80
CA GLY A 39 -0.42 22.05 -17.14
C GLY A 39 -1.18 21.96 -15.81
N ASP A 40 -1.66 23.10 -15.32
CA ASP A 40 -2.24 23.24 -13.97
C ASP A 40 -3.77 23.35 -13.97
N SER A 41 -4.42 23.27 -15.14
CA SER A 41 -5.86 23.51 -15.29
C SER A 41 -6.54 22.54 -16.25
N LEU A 42 -7.53 21.80 -15.73
CA LEU A 42 -8.41 20.94 -16.55
C LEU A 42 -9.26 21.71 -17.57
N ARG A 43 -9.46 23.03 -17.38
CA ARG A 43 -10.22 23.85 -18.34
C ARG A 43 -9.41 24.20 -19.58
N ALA A 44 -8.09 24.18 -19.49
CA ALA A 44 -7.19 24.43 -20.61
C ALA A 44 -6.99 23.20 -21.50
N LEU A 45 -7.48 22.03 -21.07
CA LEU A 45 -7.32 20.78 -21.80
C LEU A 45 -8.45 20.57 -22.81
N SER A 46 -8.08 20.12 -24.01
CA SER A 46 -9.00 19.62 -25.02
C SER A 46 -9.64 18.29 -24.61
N GLU A 47 -10.73 17.92 -25.29
CA GLU A 47 -11.43 16.64 -25.08
C GLU A 47 -10.49 15.41 -25.12
N ASP A 48 -9.56 15.36 -26.08
CA ASP A 48 -8.60 14.25 -26.22
C ASP A 48 -7.66 14.15 -25.01
N ARG A 49 -7.10 15.28 -24.58
CA ARG A 49 -6.20 15.35 -23.43
C ARG A 49 -6.91 14.98 -22.12
N LEU A 50 -8.18 15.38 -21.96
CA LEU A 50 -9.01 14.99 -20.83
C LEU A 50 -9.28 13.48 -20.85
N THR A 51 -9.55 12.90 -22.02
CA THR A 51 -9.79 11.47 -22.17
C THR A 51 -8.55 10.65 -21.84
N GLU A 52 -7.38 11.09 -22.33
CA GLU A 52 -6.08 10.49 -22.03
C GLU A 52 -5.77 10.54 -20.52
N LEU A 53 -5.88 11.72 -19.90
CA LEU A 53 -5.65 11.89 -18.47
C LEU A 53 -6.56 10.99 -17.62
N LYS A 54 -7.86 10.92 -17.97
CA LYS A 54 -8.80 10.03 -17.30
C LYS A 54 -8.40 8.56 -17.46
N ALA A 55 -7.99 8.13 -18.66
CA ALA A 55 -7.55 6.76 -18.90
C ALA A 55 -6.30 6.41 -18.07
N ILE A 56 -5.32 7.32 -17.99
CA ILE A 56 -4.15 7.20 -17.13
C ILE A 56 -4.58 7.06 -15.67
N MET A 57 -5.44 7.95 -15.18
CA MET A 57 -5.96 7.89 -13.80
C MET A 57 -6.74 6.61 -13.49
N LEU A 58 -7.43 6.03 -14.47
CA LEU A 58 -8.12 4.75 -14.30
C LEU A 58 -7.12 3.59 -14.20
N LYS A 59 -6.13 3.55 -15.09
CA LYS A 59 -5.06 2.53 -15.10
C LYS A 59 -4.11 2.66 -13.91
N TYR A 60 -3.89 3.87 -13.42
CA TYR A 60 -3.03 4.13 -12.28
C TYR A 60 -3.65 3.48 -11.05
N ARG A 61 -2.94 2.49 -10.51
CA ARG A 61 -3.29 1.83 -9.25
C ARG A 61 -3.00 2.85 -8.16
N SER A 62 -4.01 3.20 -7.36
CA SER A 62 -3.77 4.11 -6.23
C SER A 62 -2.70 3.49 -5.33
N HIS A 63 -1.54 4.14 -5.25
CA HIS A 63 -0.68 3.97 -4.09
C HIS A 63 -1.52 4.41 -2.88
N GLY A 64 -1.96 3.43 -2.07
CA GLY A 64 -2.94 3.67 -1.02
C GLY A 64 -3.79 2.48 -0.59
N ARG A 65 -3.72 1.31 -1.24
CA ARG A 65 -4.13 0.08 -0.52
C ARG A 65 -3.05 -0.24 0.52
N PRO A 66 -3.42 -0.55 1.78
CA PRO A 66 -2.47 -1.13 2.73
C PRO A 66 -1.72 -2.29 2.05
N LEU A 67 -0.42 -2.43 2.32
CA LEU A 67 0.42 -3.51 1.78
C LEU A 67 -0.21 -4.90 2.01
N GLU A 68 -1.05 -4.99 3.04
CA GLU A 68 -1.96 -6.07 3.41
C GLU A 68 -2.81 -6.63 2.25
N TYR A 69 -3.22 -5.79 1.30
CA TYR A 69 -3.98 -6.20 0.10
C TYR A 69 -3.10 -6.59 -1.09
N ASN A 70 -1.79 -6.38 -0.99
CA ASN A 70 -0.81 -6.88 -1.96
C ASN A 70 -0.20 -8.21 -1.52
N TYR A 71 -0.36 -8.64 -0.27
CA TYR A 71 0.13 -9.94 0.16
C TYR A 71 -0.62 -11.08 -0.53
N ASP A 72 0.13 -12.07 -0.98
CA ASP A 72 -0.41 -13.37 -1.36
C ASP A 72 -0.98 -14.13 -0.15
N LYS A 73 -1.60 -15.29 -0.37
CA LYS A 73 -2.17 -16.12 0.72
C LYS A 73 -1.17 -16.36 1.85
N GLN A 74 0.10 -16.59 1.50
CA GLN A 74 1.18 -16.82 2.46
C GLN A 74 1.59 -15.53 3.19
N GLY A 75 1.60 -14.40 2.51
CA GLY A 75 1.90 -13.10 3.09
C GLY A 75 0.83 -12.61 4.07
N LYS A 76 -0.44 -12.97 3.86
CA LYS A 76 -1.50 -12.71 4.85
C LYS A 76 -1.25 -13.47 6.16
N TYR A 77 -0.85 -14.73 6.06
CA TYR A 77 -0.47 -15.53 7.22
C TYR A 77 0.76 -14.94 7.93
N MET A 78 1.80 -14.58 7.18
CA MET A 78 2.98 -13.91 7.74
C MET A 78 2.61 -12.59 8.43
N HIS A 79 1.74 -11.78 7.84
CA HIS A 79 1.32 -10.51 8.41
C HIS A 79 0.57 -10.68 9.73
N ALA A 80 -0.29 -11.71 9.84
CA ALA A 80 -0.93 -12.06 11.11
C ALA A 80 0.10 -12.42 12.20
N LEU A 81 1.11 -13.25 11.87
CA LEU A 81 2.19 -13.60 12.80
C LEU A 81 3.04 -12.37 13.20
N MET A 82 3.33 -11.50 12.24
CA MET A 82 4.05 -10.24 12.50
C MET A 82 3.30 -9.38 13.51
N LYS A 83 1.98 -9.23 13.36
CA LYS A 83 1.13 -8.46 14.29
C LYS A 83 1.13 -9.09 15.69
N GLN A 84 0.98 -10.42 15.78
CA GLN A 84 1.04 -11.13 17.06
C GLN A 84 2.40 -10.94 17.75
N ALA A 85 3.49 -10.91 16.97
CA ALA A 85 4.83 -10.69 17.48
C ALA A 85 5.13 -9.21 17.82
N GLY A 86 4.13 -8.31 17.71
CA GLY A 86 4.26 -6.88 18.01
C GLY A 86 5.05 -6.09 16.97
N TRP A 87 5.28 -6.64 15.77
CA TRP A 87 6.03 -5.95 14.72
C TRP A 87 5.13 -5.05 13.87
N THR A 88 5.71 -3.92 13.46
CA THR A 88 5.14 -2.99 12.48
C THR A 88 5.61 -3.33 11.06
N GLU A 89 4.87 -2.86 10.06
CA GLU A 89 5.26 -3.04 8.65
C GLU A 89 6.59 -2.36 8.31
N ALA A 90 6.89 -1.22 8.96
CA ALA A 90 8.17 -0.52 8.78
C ALA A 90 9.35 -1.40 9.25
N GLN A 91 9.19 -2.12 10.36
CA GLN A 91 10.19 -3.06 10.86
C GLN A 91 10.35 -4.26 9.94
N LEU A 92 9.24 -4.85 9.45
CA LEU A 92 9.31 -5.92 8.45
C LEU A 92 10.04 -5.46 7.19
N ARG A 93 9.72 -4.27 6.67
CA ARG A 93 10.36 -3.70 5.48
C ARG A 93 11.85 -3.44 5.70
N ALA A 94 12.22 -2.85 6.83
CA ALA A 94 13.62 -2.63 7.18
C ALA A 94 14.38 -3.96 7.25
N PHE A 95 13.76 -4.99 7.83
CA PHE A 95 14.32 -6.34 7.88
C PHE A 95 14.51 -6.94 6.47
N THR A 96 13.51 -6.90 5.60
CA THR A 96 13.63 -7.50 4.25
C THR A 96 14.67 -6.76 3.39
N ILE A 97 14.79 -5.44 3.55
CA ILE A 97 15.83 -4.66 2.87
C ILE A 97 17.22 -5.07 3.40
N LYS A 98 17.38 -5.15 4.73
CA LYS A 98 18.68 -5.47 5.33
C LYS A 98 19.14 -6.90 5.03
N HIS A 99 18.25 -7.88 5.13
CA HIS A 99 18.62 -9.31 5.07
C HIS A 99 18.51 -9.92 3.68
N TYR A 100 17.61 -9.41 2.83
CA TYR A 100 17.36 -9.97 1.50
C TYR A 100 17.51 -8.95 0.37
N ARG A 101 17.88 -7.70 0.68
CA ARG A 101 17.98 -6.58 -0.29
C ARG A 101 16.67 -6.35 -1.07
N LYS A 102 15.53 -6.66 -0.45
CA LYS A 102 14.21 -6.63 -1.09
C LYS A 102 13.27 -5.69 -0.33
N SER A 103 12.57 -4.84 -1.05
CA SER A 103 11.73 -3.78 -0.48
C SER A 103 10.36 -4.27 0.01
N HIS A 104 9.98 -5.53 -0.28
CA HIS A 104 8.65 -6.06 0.02
C HIS A 104 8.64 -7.61 0.08
N TRP A 105 7.77 -8.18 0.92
CA TRP A 105 7.45 -9.63 1.00
C TRP A 105 7.30 -10.34 -0.36
N ASN A 106 6.46 -9.82 -1.26
CA ASN A 106 6.21 -10.43 -2.56
C ASN A 106 7.47 -10.61 -3.42
N LEU A 107 8.53 -9.82 -3.19
CA LEU A 107 9.80 -9.96 -3.90
C LEU A 107 10.68 -11.07 -3.32
N LEU A 108 10.35 -11.56 -2.13
CA LEU A 108 11.06 -12.66 -1.50
C LEU A 108 10.85 -13.96 -2.28
N GLU A 109 11.90 -14.75 -2.37
CA GLU A 109 11.86 -16.10 -2.91
C GLU A 109 11.14 -17.06 -1.95
N PRO A 110 10.63 -18.21 -2.43
CA PRO A 110 9.93 -19.17 -1.58
C PRO A 110 10.72 -19.67 -0.37
N LYS A 111 12.07 -19.71 -0.44
CA LYS A 111 12.94 -20.07 0.69
C LYS A 111 13.00 -18.94 1.72
N GLU A 112 13.18 -17.70 1.28
CA GLU A 112 13.24 -16.52 2.14
C GLU A 112 11.90 -16.27 2.86
N ARG A 113 10.77 -16.46 2.16
CA ARG A 113 9.43 -16.36 2.74
C ARG A 113 9.24 -17.34 3.90
N ARG A 114 9.68 -18.59 3.72
CA ARG A 114 9.64 -19.61 4.78
C ARG A 114 10.51 -19.22 5.98
N ALA A 115 11.70 -18.67 5.74
CA ALA A 115 12.59 -18.22 6.80
C ALA A 115 11.97 -17.08 7.63
N VAL A 116 11.33 -16.09 6.99
CA VAL A 116 10.64 -14.99 7.69
C VAL A 116 9.46 -15.50 8.52
N ILE A 117 8.66 -16.43 8.00
CA ILE A 117 7.56 -17.05 8.76
C ILE A 117 8.11 -17.83 9.96
N ALA A 118 9.13 -18.65 9.76
CA ALA A 118 9.75 -19.43 10.83
C ALA A 118 10.32 -18.51 11.92
N MET A 119 10.92 -17.39 11.55
CA MET A 119 11.40 -16.36 12.47
C MET A 119 10.26 -15.84 13.36
N PHE A 120 9.12 -15.43 12.79
CA PHE A 120 7.99 -14.95 13.60
C PHE A 120 7.40 -16.04 14.49
N GLN A 121 7.27 -17.28 13.99
CA GLN A 121 6.83 -18.41 14.80
C GLN A 121 7.75 -18.67 16.00
N GLN A 122 9.08 -18.54 15.81
CA GLN A 122 10.04 -18.67 16.90
C GLN A 122 9.91 -17.54 17.93
N TYR A 123 9.65 -16.30 17.51
CA TYR A 123 9.40 -15.19 18.44
C TYR A 123 8.16 -15.42 19.29
N LEU A 124 7.06 -15.86 18.67
CA LEU A 124 5.82 -16.17 19.38
C LEU A 124 6.00 -17.31 20.38
N LYS A 125 6.66 -18.40 19.97
CA LYS A 125 6.96 -19.53 20.86
C LYS A 125 7.82 -19.12 22.06
N LYS A 126 8.79 -18.23 21.86
CA LYS A 126 9.61 -17.69 22.95
C LYS A 126 8.77 -16.86 23.91
N GLN A 127 7.90 -15.99 23.40
CA GLN A 127 7.00 -15.19 24.23
C GLN A 127 6.06 -16.07 25.07
N GLU A 128 5.45 -17.10 24.48
CA GLU A 128 4.61 -18.06 25.21
C GLU A 128 5.38 -18.78 26.33
N THR A 129 6.62 -19.20 26.05
CA THR A 129 7.44 -19.91 27.05
C THR A 129 7.82 -19.01 28.23
N THR A 130 8.09 -17.72 27.98
CA THR A 130 8.36 -16.74 29.04
C THR A 130 7.14 -16.52 29.92
N ILE A 131 5.96 -16.29 29.31
CA ILE A 131 4.71 -16.09 30.06
C ILE A 131 4.42 -17.29 30.97
N ILE A 132 4.61 -18.53 30.48
CA ILE A 132 4.36 -19.75 31.27
C ILE A 132 5.31 -19.88 32.47
N LYS A 133 6.56 -19.41 32.35
CA LYS A 133 7.54 -19.45 33.45
C LYS A 133 7.17 -18.44 34.54
N ASP A 134 6.87 -17.21 34.13
CA ASP A 134 6.49 -16.13 35.06
C ASP A 134 5.20 -16.50 35.81
N SER A 135 4.23 -17.13 35.12
CA SER A 135 2.98 -17.63 35.73
C SER A 135 3.19 -18.75 36.77
N LYS A 136 4.26 -19.54 36.63
CA LYS A 136 4.58 -20.64 37.57
C LYS A 136 5.32 -20.15 38.80
N GLU A 137 6.12 -19.10 38.68
CA GLU A 137 6.83 -18.47 39.79
C GLU A 137 5.85 -17.70 40.70
N GLU A 138 4.85 -17.00 40.14
CA GLU A 138 3.80 -16.31 40.93
C GLU A 138 2.84 -17.26 41.66
N SER A 139 2.75 -18.54 41.26
CA SER A 139 1.89 -19.54 41.93
C SER A 139 2.53 -20.26 43.12
N HIS A 140 3.79 -19.90 43.44
CA HIS A 140 4.57 -20.52 44.51
C HIS A 140 4.90 -19.59 45.70
N ASP A 141 4.31 -18.39 45.75
CA ASP A 141 4.30 -17.49 46.92
C ASP A 141 2.97 -17.54 47.69
#